data_AF-A0A933R9W9-F1
#
_entry.id   AF-A0A933R9W9-F1
#
_cell.length_a   1.000
_cell.length_b   1.000
_cell.length_c   1.000
_cell.angle_alpha   90.00
_cell.angle_beta   90.00
_cell.angle_gamma   90.00
#
_symmetry.space_group_name_H-M   'P 1'
#
loop_
_entity.id
_entity.type
_entity.pdbx_description
1 polymer ?
#
loop_
_entity_poly.entity_id
_entity_poly.type
_entity_poly.pdbx_seq_one_letter_code
_entity_poly.pdbx_strand_id
1 'polypeptide(L)'
;MARVHFRGHVNRLLRGLLLASPPDGEARVISAEADVGDVRSRAVSPRLGAIALAMVRRAVEPGTAVTVRTAGGDVPATVVALPFPA
;
A
#
# COMPACT_ATOMS: atom_id res chain seq x y z
N MET A 1 2.72 -32.87 -21.55
CA MET A 1 2.71 -31.49 -22.10
C MET A 1 2.28 -30.53 -20.99
N ALA A 2 3.24 -29.92 -20.30
CA ALA A 2 3.01 -29.11 -19.09
C ALA A 2 2.52 -27.69 -19.44
N ARG A 3 1.35 -27.29 -18.93
CA ARG A 3 0.74 -25.94 -19.12
C ARG A 3 1.10 -24.98 -17.99
N VAL A 4 2.38 -24.87 -17.63
CA VAL A 4 2.83 -23.93 -16.59
C VAL A 4 3.99 -23.09 -17.13
N HIS A 5 3.71 -22.19 -18.06
CA HIS A 5 4.69 -21.24 -18.59
C HIS A 5 4.25 -19.76 -18.49
N PHE A 6 3.31 -19.43 -17.59
CA PHE A 6 3.00 -18.04 -17.23
C PHE A 6 2.77 -17.90 -15.71
N ARG A 7 3.85 -17.94 -14.93
CA ARG A 7 3.88 -17.57 -13.49
C ARG A 7 4.86 -16.41 -13.20
N GLY A 8 5.13 -15.56 -14.20
CA GLY A 8 6.41 -14.82 -14.27
C GLY A 8 6.42 -13.31 -14.08
N HIS A 9 5.30 -12.63 -13.81
CA HIS A 9 5.35 -11.21 -13.45
C HIS A 9 4.46 -10.93 -12.24
N VAL A 10 5.10 -10.93 -11.06
CA VAL A 10 4.51 -10.36 -9.86
C VAL A 10 4.23 -8.88 -10.14
N ASN A 11 2.96 -8.56 -10.42
CA ASN A 11 2.55 -7.18 -10.72
C ASN A 11 2.32 -6.36 -9.44
N ARG A 12 2.45 -6.96 -8.26
CA ARG A 12 2.28 -6.29 -6.96
C ARG A 12 3.46 -6.56 -6.04
N LEU A 13 4.06 -5.51 -5.51
CA LEU A 13 5.16 -5.58 -4.56
C LEU A 13 4.66 -5.21 -3.17
N LEU A 14 5.29 -5.78 -2.14
CA LEU A 14 5.08 -5.33 -0.77
C LEU A 14 5.76 -3.96 -0.60
N ARG A 15 4.98 -2.96 -0.18
CA ARG A 15 5.46 -1.60 0.09
C ARG A 15 5.00 -1.13 1.46
N GLY A 16 5.72 -0.17 2.02
CA GLY A 16 5.27 0.58 3.19
C GLY A 16 4.36 1.72 2.76
N LEU A 17 3.47 2.14 3.65
CA LEU A 17 2.67 3.35 3.54
C LEU A 17 2.89 4.19 4.80
N LEU A 18 3.13 5.48 4.61
CA LEU A 18 3.00 6.50 5.65
C LEU A 18 1.61 7.12 5.53
N LEU A 19 0.82 7.10 6.60
CA LEU A 19 -0.58 7.52 6.58
C LEU A 19 -0.76 8.78 7.43
N ALA A 20 -1.67 9.66 7.01
CA ALA A 20 -2.05 10.82 7.82
C ALA A 20 -2.79 10.41 9.11
N SER A 21 -3.52 9.30 9.09
CA SER A 21 -4.22 8.72 10.24
C SER A 21 -4.30 7.19 10.13
N PRO A 22 -4.55 6.45 11.23
CA PRO A 22 -4.75 5.00 11.15
C PRO A 22 -6.01 4.70 10.33
N PRO A 23 -5.92 3.91 9.25
CA PRO A 23 -7.10 3.51 8.50
C PRO A 23 -7.91 2.51 9.33
N ASP A 24 -9.23 2.54 9.25
CA ASP A 24 -10.13 1.58 9.88
C ASP A 24 -10.51 0.44 8.93
N GLY A 25 -10.87 -0.73 9.46
CA GLY A 25 -11.42 -1.85 8.67
C GLY A 25 -10.54 -2.34 7.50
N GLU A 26 -11.17 -2.79 6.42
CA GLU A 26 -10.48 -3.11 5.17
C GLU A 26 -10.10 -1.82 4.42
N ALA A 27 -8.91 -1.82 3.81
CA ALA A 27 -8.31 -0.62 3.26
C ALA A 27 -7.72 -0.87 1.86
N ARG A 28 -8.21 -0.12 0.87
CA ARG A 28 -7.76 -0.16 -0.54
C ARG A 28 -6.83 1.00 -0.84
N VAL A 29 -5.78 0.76 -1.62
CA VAL A 29 -4.84 1.80 -2.04
C VAL A 29 -5.27 2.33 -3.40
N ILE A 30 -5.56 3.63 -3.48
CA ILE A 30 -6.03 4.33 -4.66
C ILE A 30 -4.94 5.30 -5.12
N SER A 31 -4.56 5.25 -6.40
CA SER A 31 -3.61 6.19 -7.02
C SER A 31 -4.24 6.73 -8.29
N ALA A 32 -4.34 8.05 -8.43
CA ALA A 32 -4.99 8.69 -9.58
C ALA A 32 -6.33 8.02 -9.94
N GLU A 33 -7.20 7.84 -8.92
CA GLU A 33 -8.53 7.21 -9.01
C GLU A 33 -8.55 5.69 -9.26
N ALA A 34 -7.42 5.05 -9.57
CA ALA A 34 -7.35 3.61 -9.80
C ALA A 34 -7.04 2.81 -8.53
N ASP A 35 -7.68 1.65 -8.35
CA ASP A 35 -7.29 0.65 -7.34
C ASP A 35 -5.95 0.02 -7.73
N VAL A 36 -4.93 0.36 -6.93
CA VAL A 36 -3.55 -0.10 -7.11
C VAL A 36 -3.11 -1.08 -6.02
N GLY A 37 -3.95 -1.41 -5.03
CA GLY A 37 -3.46 -2.21 -3.92
C GLY A 37 -4.43 -2.38 -2.76
N ASP A 38 -3.95 -3.12 -1.76
CA ASP A 38 -4.65 -3.39 -0.51
C ASP A 38 -3.68 -3.33 0.66
N VAL A 39 -4.15 -2.79 1.78
CA VAL A 39 -3.42 -2.78 3.06
C VAL A 39 -3.58 -4.14 3.72
N ARG A 40 -2.47 -4.72 4.16
CA ARG A 40 -2.42 -6.03 4.83
C ARG A 40 -2.14 -5.95 6.31
N SER A 41 -1.39 -4.94 6.73
CA SER A 41 -1.07 -4.74 8.14
C SER A 41 -0.93 -3.25 8.40
N ARG A 42 -1.32 -2.82 9.60
CA ARG A 42 -1.28 -1.42 10.01
C ARG A 42 -0.88 -1.32 11.47
N ALA A 43 -0.21 -0.23 11.83
CA ALA A 43 0.21 0.06 13.19
C ALA A 43 0.38 1.56 13.40
N VAL A 44 0.36 2.00 14.66
CA VAL A 44 0.78 3.34 15.05
C VAL A 44 2.18 3.24 15.66
N SER A 45 3.17 3.74 14.95
CA SER A 45 4.54 3.85 15.42
C SER A 45 4.71 5.09 16.28
N PRO A 46 5.32 5.01 17.48
CA PRO A 46 5.65 6.19 18.27
C PRO A 46 6.53 7.20 17.55
N ARG A 47 7.38 6.73 16.61
CA ARG A 47 8.30 7.59 15.85
C ARG A 47 7.71 8.08 14.54
N LEU A 48 6.99 7.22 13.81
CA LEU A 48 6.55 7.48 12.44
C LEU A 48 5.06 7.83 12.32
N GLY A 49 4.29 7.75 13.41
CA GLY A 49 2.83 7.89 13.36
C GLY A 49 2.17 6.66 12.71
N ALA A 50 1.08 6.88 11.97
CA ALA A 50 0.33 5.80 11.34
C ALA A 50 1.09 5.22 10.13
N ILE A 51 1.36 3.91 10.17
CA ILE A 51 2.07 3.18 9.13
C ILE A 51 1.32 1.91 8.71
N ALA A 52 1.55 1.46 7.48
CA ALA A 52 0.98 0.22 6.99
C ALA A 52 1.90 -0.52 6.00
N LEU A 53 1.67 -1.82 5.88
CA LEU A 53 2.20 -2.66 4.82
C LEU A 53 1.08 -2.95 3.82
N ALA A 54 1.37 -2.78 2.53
CA ALA A 54 0.39 -2.95 1.46
C ALA A 54 0.99 -3.70 0.26
N MET A 55 0.15 -4.48 -0.42
CA MET A 55 0.48 -5.03 -1.73
C MET A 55 0.08 -4.01 -2.79
N VAL A 56 1.06 -3.35 -3.40
CA VAL A 56 0.84 -2.24 -4.34
C VAL A 56 1.35 -2.63 -5.73
N ARG A 57 0.61 -2.25 -6.78
CA ARG A 57 1.02 -2.45 -8.18
C ARG A 57 2.42 -1.90 -8.41
N ARG A 58 3.26 -2.63 -9.14
CA ARG A 58 4.67 -2.28 -9.35
C ARG A 58 4.89 -0.92 -10.02
N ALA A 59 3.91 -0.44 -10.78
CA ALA A 59 3.97 0.86 -11.45
C ALA A 59 3.86 2.05 -10.48
N VAL A 60 3.48 1.80 -9.23
CA VAL A 60 3.43 2.82 -8.18
C VAL A 60 4.75 2.82 -7.43
N GLU A 61 5.52 3.88 -7.63
CA GLU A 61 6.86 4.01 -7.08
C GLU A 61 6.84 4.61 -5.65
N PRO A 62 7.85 4.32 -4.81
CA PRO A 62 8.07 5.06 -3.58
C PRO A 62 8.09 6.58 -3.80
N GLY A 63 7.52 7.33 -2.87
CA GLY A 63 7.27 8.77 -2.98
C GLY A 63 5.93 9.12 -3.63
N THR A 64 5.22 8.15 -4.20
CA THR A 64 3.90 8.40 -4.81
C THR A 64 2.86 8.67 -3.73
N ALA A 65 2.14 9.80 -3.86
CA ALA A 65 0.97 10.11 -3.06
C ALA A 65 -0.21 9.23 -3.48
N VAL A 66 -0.86 8.62 -2.50
CA VAL A 66 -1.99 7.71 -2.69
C VAL A 66 -3.06 7.97 -1.63
N THR A 67 -4.26 7.49 -1.88
CA THR A 67 -5.36 7.54 -0.92
C THR A 67 -5.68 6.14 -0.44
N VAL A 68 -5.72 5.92 0.86
CA VAL A 68 -6.20 4.68 1.45
C VAL A 68 -7.69 4.82 1.73
N ARG A 69 -8.50 4.16 0.91
CA ARG A 69 -9.96 4.16 1.02
C ARG A 69 -10.43 3.08 1.98
N THR A 70 -11.23 3.48 2.97
CA THR A 70 -11.85 2.60 3.96
C THR A 70 -13.35 2.86 4.03
N ALA A 71 -14.09 2.02 4.75
CA ALA A 71 -15.50 2.28 5.04
C ALA A 71 -15.71 3.55 5.91
N GLY A 72 -14.72 3.92 6.72
CA GLY A 72 -14.74 5.11 7.57
C GLY A 72 -14.32 6.39 6.87
N GLY A 73 -13.84 6.31 5.62
CA GLY A 73 -13.38 7.45 4.83
C GLY A 73 -12.04 7.23 4.14
N ASP A 74 -11.63 8.26 3.40
CA ASP A 74 -10.39 8.30 2.64
C ASP A 74 -9.27 8.88 3.51
N VAL A 75 -8.14 8.18 3.58
CA VAL A 75 -6.96 8.56 4.35
C VAL A 75 -5.80 8.88 3.40
N PRO A 76 -5.26 10.11 3.39
CA PRO A 76 -4.06 10.42 2.62
C PRO A 76 -2.87 9.59 3.07
N ALA A 77 -2.10 9.09 2.11
CA ALA A 77 -0.91 8.29 2.37
C ALA A 77 0.18 8.51 1.32
N THR A 78 1.41 8.12 1.66
CA THR A 78 2.55 8.12 0.75
C THR A 78 3.15 6.72 0.71
N VAL A 79 3.37 6.20 -0.51
CA VAL A 79 4.08 4.92 -0.70
C VAL A 79 5.54 5.11 -0.35
N VAL A 80 6.11 4.23 0.46
CA VAL A 80 7.54 4.24 0.80
C VAL A 80 8.18 2.90 0.50
N ALA A 81 9.48 2.95 0.19
CA ALA A 81 10.30 1.75 0.16
C ALA A 81 10.37 1.16 1.57
N LEU A 82 10.55 -0.16 1.62
CA LEU A 82 10.85 -0.86 2.87
C LEU A 82 12.38 -1.07 2.96
N PRO A 83 12.97 -1.06 4.16
CA PRO A 83 12.33 -0.81 5.46
C PRO A 83 11.86 0.65 5.62
N PHE A 84 10.98 0.91 6.59
CA PHE A 84 10.56 2.29 6.87
C PHE A 84 11.78 3.16 7.22
N PRO A 85 11.84 4.42 6.72
CA PRO A 85 12.93 5.32 7.05
C PRO A 85 13.02 5.53 8.57
N ALA A 86 14.27 5.70 9.03
CA ALA A 86 14.57 5.92 10.44
C ALA A 86 14.16 7.32 10.91
#